data_AF-G2HE36-F1
#
_entry.id   AF-G2HE36-F1
#
_cell.length_a   1.000
_cell.length_b   1.000
_cell.length_c   1.000
_cell.angle_alpha   90.00
_cell.angle_beta   90.00
_cell.angle_gamma   90.00
#
_symmetry.space_group_name_H-M   'P 1'
#
loop_
_entity.id
_entity.type
_entity.pdbx_description
1 polymer ?
#
loop_
_entity_poly.entity_id
_entity_poly.type
_entity_poly.pdbx_seq_one_letter_code
_entity_poly.pdbx_strand_id
1 'polypeptide(L)'
;MGAVLGVFSLASWVPCLCSGASCLLCSCCPNSKNSTVTRLIYAFILLLSTVVSYIMQRKEMETYLKKIPGFCEGGFKIHEADINADKDCDVLVGYKAVYRISFAMAIFFFVFSLLMFKVKTSKDLRAAVHNGFWFFKIAALIGIMVGSFYIPGGYFSSVWFVVGMIGAALFILIQLVLLVDFAHSWNESWINRMEEGNPRLWYAALLSFTSAFYILSIICVGLLYTYYTKPDGCTENKFFISINLILCVVASIISIHPKIQEHQPRSGLLQSSLITLYTMYLTWSAMSNEPDRSCNPNLMSFITRITAPTLAPGNSTAVVPTPTPLSKSGSLLDSDNFIGLFVFVLCLLYSSIRTSTNSQVDKLTLSGSDSVILGDTTTSGASDEEDGQPRRAVDNEKEGVQYSYSLFHLMLCLASLYIMMTLTSWYSPDAKFQSMTSKWPAVWVKISSSWVCLLLYVWTLVAPLVLTSRDFS
;
A
#
# COMPACT_ATOMS: atom_id res chain seq x y z
N MET A 1 -15.70 26.07 14.80
CA MET A 1 -14.85 26.17 13.60
C MET A 1 -13.35 26.43 13.88
N GLY A 2 -12.92 26.74 15.11
CA GLY A 2 -11.49 26.87 15.45
C GLY A 2 -10.73 25.56 15.74
N ALA A 3 -11.43 24.47 16.05
CA ALA A 3 -10.77 23.19 16.40
C ALA A 3 -10.20 22.42 15.19
N VAL A 4 -10.72 22.67 13.98
CA VAL A 4 -10.27 21.99 12.75
C VAL A 4 -8.99 22.60 12.18
N LEU A 5 -8.73 23.88 12.47
CA LEU A 5 -7.50 24.57 12.04
C LEU A 5 -6.31 24.34 12.99
N GLY A 6 -6.55 23.88 14.22
CA GLY A 6 -5.48 23.55 15.18
C GLY A 6 -4.75 22.24 14.87
N VAL A 7 -5.38 21.32 14.12
CA VAL A 7 -4.80 20.01 13.75
C VAL A 7 -3.67 20.15 12.72
N PHE A 8 -3.65 21.25 11.94
CA PHE A 8 -2.67 21.49 10.88
C PHE A 8 -1.59 22.50 11.23
N SER A 9 -1.59 23.07 12.44
CA SER A 9 -0.55 24.01 12.85
C SER A 9 0.70 23.25 13.32
N LEU A 10 1.76 23.26 12.51
CA LEU A 10 3.08 22.72 12.86
C LEU A 10 3.61 23.24 14.21
N ALA A 11 3.15 24.40 14.67
CA ALA A 11 3.55 25.01 15.94
C ALA A 11 2.98 24.32 17.19
N SER A 12 1.84 23.62 17.13
CA SER A 12 1.28 22.90 18.29
C SER A 12 1.96 21.55 18.56
N TRP A 13 2.73 21.04 17.59
CA TRP A 13 3.41 19.75 17.67
C TRP A 13 4.81 19.86 18.28
N VAL A 14 5.44 21.05 18.24
CA VAL A 14 6.84 21.27 18.64
C VAL A 14 7.11 20.90 20.10
N PRO A 15 6.25 21.22 21.09
CA PRO A 15 6.48 20.80 22.48
C PRO A 15 6.29 19.29 22.71
N CYS A 16 5.42 18.63 21.90
CA CYS A 16 5.19 17.18 21.96
C CYS A 16 6.27 16.36 21.25
N LEU A 17 6.96 16.96 20.29
CA LEU A 17 8.05 16.34 19.52
C LEU A 17 9.37 16.33 20.30
N CYS A 18 9.65 17.38 21.07
CA CYS A 18 10.95 17.62 21.72
C CYS A 18 11.09 17.06 23.15
N SER A 19 10.03 16.52 23.77
CA SER A 19 10.12 15.89 25.09
C SER A 19 10.32 14.38 24.97
N GLY A 20 11.10 13.77 25.89
CA GLY A 20 11.26 12.32 26.01
C GLY A 20 9.96 11.58 26.40
N ALA A 21 8.90 12.33 26.71
CA ALA A 21 7.56 11.79 26.85
C ALA A 21 6.95 11.54 25.46
N SER A 22 6.37 10.35 25.26
CA SER A 22 5.45 10.06 24.15
C SER A 22 4.33 11.12 24.06
N CYS A 23 3.39 11.03 23.11
CA CYS A 23 2.14 11.81 23.05
C CYS A 23 1.25 11.81 24.34
N LEU A 24 1.79 11.38 25.48
CA LEU A 24 1.32 11.51 26.86
C LEU A 24 0.91 12.92 27.27
N LEU A 25 1.42 13.97 26.60
CA LEU A 25 1.09 15.38 26.88
C LEU A 25 0.08 16.00 25.90
N CYS A 26 -0.32 15.26 24.85
CA CYS A 26 -1.23 15.80 23.86
C CYS A 26 -2.68 15.55 24.29
N SER A 27 -3.38 16.61 24.70
CA SER A 27 -4.81 16.61 25.05
C SER A 27 -5.74 16.22 23.89
N CYS A 28 -5.19 15.93 22.70
CA CYS A 28 -5.94 15.65 21.48
C CYS A 28 -6.52 14.22 21.38
N CYS A 29 -6.11 13.28 22.24
CA CYS A 29 -6.65 11.90 22.24
C CYS A 29 -6.86 11.37 23.67
N PRO A 30 -7.87 11.86 24.41
CA PRO A 30 -8.23 11.26 25.68
C PRO A 30 -8.66 9.80 25.47
N ASN A 31 -8.03 8.87 26.20
CA ASN A 31 -8.35 7.43 26.27
C ASN A 31 -7.78 6.49 25.17
N SER A 32 -6.69 6.86 24.48
CA SER A 32 -6.06 5.97 23.48
C SER A 32 -4.91 5.12 24.06
N LYS A 33 -4.81 3.85 23.61
CA LYS A 33 -3.70 2.93 23.94
C LYS A 33 -2.39 3.43 23.33
N ASN A 34 -1.31 3.49 24.11
CA ASN A 34 0.01 3.95 23.66
C ASN A 34 0.51 3.18 22.43
N SER A 35 0.31 1.86 22.41
CA SER A 35 0.71 0.98 21.31
C SER A 35 0.04 1.32 19.97
N THR A 36 -1.21 1.79 20.00
CA THR A 36 -1.97 2.20 18.80
C THR A 36 -1.53 3.59 18.33
N VAL A 37 -1.31 4.53 19.26
CA VAL A 37 -0.84 5.88 18.92
C VAL A 37 0.53 5.83 18.25
N THR A 38 1.49 5.08 18.80
CA THR A 38 2.83 4.93 18.20
C THR A 38 2.76 4.37 16.78
N ARG A 39 1.95 3.33 16.54
CA ARG A 39 1.76 2.75 15.20
C ARG A 39 1.15 3.74 14.21
N LEU A 40 0.13 4.49 14.65
CA LEU A 40 -0.49 5.53 13.82
C LEU A 40 0.48 6.65 13.46
N ILE A 41 1.38 7.07 14.37
CA ILE A 41 2.40 8.07 14.05
C ILE A 41 3.37 7.54 13.00
N TYR A 42 3.87 6.30 13.13
CA TYR A 42 4.73 5.70 12.11
C TYR A 42 4.03 5.53 10.76
N ALA A 43 2.77 5.10 10.76
CA ALA A 43 1.94 5.05 9.56
C ALA A 43 1.80 6.44 8.92
N PHE A 44 1.54 7.47 9.72
CA PHE A 44 1.44 8.84 9.25
C PHE A 44 2.76 9.35 8.65
N ILE A 45 3.91 9.04 9.25
CA ILE A 45 5.24 9.38 8.68
C ILE A 45 5.40 8.75 7.28
N LEU A 46 5.02 7.48 7.12
CA LEU A 46 5.06 6.80 5.82
C LEU A 46 4.10 7.43 4.80
N LEU A 47 2.88 7.79 5.22
CA LEU A 47 1.90 8.46 4.37
C LEU A 47 2.37 9.86 3.96
N LEU A 48 2.95 10.64 4.87
CA LEU A 48 3.52 11.94 4.58
C LEU A 48 4.64 11.83 3.55
N SER A 49 5.56 10.87 3.72
CA SER A 49 6.60 10.59 2.73
C SER A 49 6.05 10.21 1.36
N THR A 50 4.91 9.51 1.33
CA THR A 50 4.23 9.14 0.09
C THR A 50 3.65 10.37 -0.62
N VAL A 51 3.02 11.28 0.14
CA VAL A 51 2.51 12.55 -0.38
C VAL A 51 3.65 13.41 -0.92
N VAL A 52 4.77 13.51 -0.21
CA VAL A 52 5.96 14.24 -0.68
C VAL A 52 6.50 13.64 -1.98
N SER A 53 6.62 12.31 -2.04
CA SER A 53 7.07 11.60 -3.25
C SER A 53 6.14 11.86 -4.44
N TYR A 54 4.83 11.88 -4.21
CA TYR A 54 3.84 12.20 -5.24
C TYR A 54 3.94 13.65 -5.73
N ILE A 55 4.13 14.61 -4.81
CA ILE A 55 4.34 16.02 -5.17
C ILE A 55 5.59 16.16 -6.06
N MET A 56 6.69 15.49 -5.72
CA MET A 56 7.93 15.54 -6.49
C MET A 56 7.84 14.90 -7.87
N GLN A 57 6.84 14.07 -8.13
CA GLN A 57 6.60 13.50 -9.45
C GLN A 57 5.83 14.46 -10.39
N ARG A 58 5.25 15.54 -9.87
CA ARG A 58 4.56 16.56 -10.68
C ARG A 58 5.55 17.26 -11.61
N LYS A 59 5.11 17.58 -12.82
CA LYS A 59 5.89 18.35 -13.81
C LYS A 59 6.36 19.71 -13.30
N GLU A 60 5.55 20.35 -12.46
CA GLU A 60 5.86 21.65 -11.87
C GLU A 60 7.13 21.61 -11.00
N MET A 61 7.40 20.47 -10.37
CA MET A 61 8.58 20.28 -9.52
C MET A 61 9.84 19.96 -10.33
N GLU A 62 9.72 19.60 -11.61
CA GLU A 62 10.82 19.16 -12.45
C GLU A 62 11.92 20.23 -12.57
N THR A 63 11.52 21.50 -12.73
CA THR A 63 12.45 22.65 -12.82
C THR A 63 13.23 22.89 -11.53
N TYR A 64 12.62 22.62 -10.37
CA TYR A 64 13.28 22.71 -9.07
C TYR A 64 14.20 21.52 -8.83
N LEU A 65 13.78 20.31 -9.21
CA LEU A 65 14.58 19.09 -9.04
C LEU A 65 15.82 19.06 -9.93
N LYS A 66 15.75 19.62 -11.14
CA LYS A 66 16.92 19.76 -12.03
C LYS A 66 18.05 20.61 -11.42
N LYS A 67 17.72 21.56 -10.53
CA LYS A 67 18.72 22.40 -9.83
C LYS A 67 19.46 21.68 -8.70
N ILE A 68 19.00 20.50 -8.28
CA ILE A 68 19.61 19.77 -7.16
C ILE A 68 20.88 19.08 -7.65
N PRO A 69 22.03 19.28 -6.98
CA PRO A 69 23.28 18.61 -7.34
C PRO A 69 23.12 17.09 -7.23
N GLY A 70 23.57 16.35 -8.25
CA GLY A 70 23.46 14.89 -8.33
C GLY A 70 22.27 14.37 -9.14
N PHE A 71 21.30 15.22 -9.49
CA PHE A 71 20.16 14.82 -10.33
C PHE A 71 20.49 14.85 -11.83
N CYS A 72 21.13 15.92 -12.28
CA CYS A 72 21.75 16.05 -13.60
C CYS A 72 23.28 15.95 -13.46
N GLU A 73 23.96 15.20 -14.33
CA GLU A 73 25.43 15.09 -14.35
C GLU A 73 26.06 16.43 -14.78
N GLY A 74 26.16 17.36 -13.81
CA GLY A 74 26.75 18.69 -13.99
C GLY A 74 27.03 19.43 -12.67
N GLY A 75 26.45 19.00 -11.54
CA GLY A 75 26.52 19.72 -10.26
C GLY A 75 27.84 19.67 -9.47
N PHE A 76 28.96 19.27 -10.08
CA PHE A 76 30.29 19.32 -9.44
C PHE A 76 31.41 19.59 -10.45
N LYS A 77 31.27 20.67 -11.24
CA LYS A 77 32.42 21.25 -11.95
C LYS A 77 32.61 22.70 -11.54
N ILE A 78 33.60 22.91 -10.67
CA ILE A 78 34.23 24.20 -10.41
C ILE A 78 35.05 24.54 -11.65
N HIS A 79 34.44 24.90 -12.77
CA HIS A 79 35.12 25.61 -13.86
C HIS A 79 34.09 26.39 -14.68
N GLU A 80 34.34 27.70 -14.75
CA GLU A 80 33.52 28.79 -15.30
C GLU A 80 33.39 28.77 -16.84
N ALA A 81 33.39 27.61 -17.47
CA ALA A 81 33.45 27.51 -18.93
C ALA A 81 32.61 26.36 -19.48
N ASP A 82 31.30 26.32 -19.16
CA ASP A 82 30.31 25.84 -20.14
C ASP A 82 28.86 26.19 -19.72
N ILE A 83 28.42 27.43 -19.99
CA ILE A 83 27.04 27.86 -19.73
C ILE A 83 26.05 27.33 -20.79
N ASN A 84 26.54 26.64 -21.84
CA ASN A 84 25.72 26.27 -23.00
C ASN A 84 25.47 24.76 -23.17
N ALA A 85 26.05 23.89 -22.35
CA ALA A 85 25.81 22.44 -22.39
C ALA A 85 24.66 21.95 -21.46
N ASP A 86 24.06 22.84 -20.65
CA ASP A 86 23.10 22.50 -19.59
C ASP A 86 21.61 22.53 -20.02
N LYS A 87 21.32 22.54 -21.34
CA LYS A 87 19.94 22.75 -21.82
C LYS A 87 19.07 21.50 -21.95
N ASP A 88 19.61 20.29 -21.97
CA ASP A 88 18.81 19.06 -22.07
C ASP A 88 19.29 17.95 -21.13
N CYS A 89 19.03 18.12 -19.84
CA CYS A 89 19.02 16.99 -18.91
C CYS A 89 17.76 16.14 -19.18
N ASP A 90 17.86 15.18 -20.10
CA ASP A 90 16.81 14.21 -20.44
C ASP A 90 16.70 13.10 -19.38
N VAL A 91 16.71 13.48 -18.10
CA VAL A 91 16.59 12.58 -16.96
C VAL A 91 15.20 12.73 -16.37
N LEU A 92 14.50 11.63 -16.12
CA LEU A 92 13.23 11.59 -15.42
C LEU A 92 13.44 11.87 -13.92
N VAL A 93 13.74 13.13 -13.58
CA VAL A 93 14.11 13.60 -12.24
C VAL A 93 13.03 13.29 -11.19
N GLY A 94 11.75 13.30 -11.55
CA GLY A 94 10.65 12.94 -10.65
C GLY A 94 10.72 11.47 -10.19
N TYR A 95 11.01 10.53 -11.09
CA TYR A 95 11.15 9.12 -10.76
C TYR A 95 12.41 8.87 -9.92
N LYS A 96 13.50 9.53 -10.28
CA LYS A 96 14.75 9.49 -9.50
C LYS A 96 14.53 9.99 -8.07
N ALA A 97 13.76 11.07 -7.88
CA ALA A 97 13.41 11.59 -6.55
C ALA A 97 12.62 10.58 -5.71
N VAL A 98 11.62 9.93 -6.29
CA VAL A 98 10.83 8.88 -5.60
C VAL A 98 11.76 7.76 -5.13
N TYR A 99 12.70 7.30 -5.96
CA TYR A 99 13.67 6.27 -5.58
C TYR A 99 14.52 6.68 -4.37
N ARG A 100 14.97 7.95 -4.31
CA ARG A 100 15.79 8.47 -3.19
C ARG A 100 15.00 8.55 -1.88
N ILE A 101 13.79 9.10 -1.93
CA ILE A 101 12.93 9.21 -0.75
C ILE A 101 12.57 7.82 -0.23
N SER A 102 12.14 6.92 -1.11
CA SER A 102 11.81 5.55 -0.71
C SER A 102 13.00 4.79 -0.16
N PHE A 103 14.21 5.02 -0.68
CA PHE A 103 15.45 4.48 -0.12
C PHE A 103 15.68 4.93 1.32
N ALA A 104 15.52 6.23 1.60
CA ALA A 104 15.66 6.76 2.95
C ALA A 104 14.63 6.17 3.93
N MET A 105 13.36 6.06 3.50
CA MET A 105 12.31 5.43 4.30
C MET A 105 12.59 3.96 4.57
N ALA A 106 13.00 3.19 3.54
CA ALA A 106 13.31 1.78 3.67
C ALA A 106 14.45 1.55 4.66
N ILE A 107 15.55 2.32 4.56
CA ILE A 107 16.68 2.20 5.49
C ILE A 107 16.26 2.59 6.91
N PHE A 108 15.52 3.68 7.08
CA PHE A 108 15.06 4.11 8.40
C PHE A 108 14.28 3.00 9.10
N PHE A 109 13.26 2.45 8.43
CA PHE A 109 12.45 1.38 9.00
C PHE A 109 13.21 0.06 9.14
N PHE A 110 14.13 -0.26 8.23
CA PHE A 110 14.96 -1.45 8.34
C PHE A 110 15.89 -1.39 9.55
N VAL A 111 16.57 -0.27 9.77
CA VAL A 111 17.42 -0.06 10.96
C VAL A 111 16.57 -0.11 12.23
N PHE A 112 15.38 0.51 12.24
CA PHE A 112 14.47 0.41 13.38
C PHE A 112 13.98 -1.02 13.64
N SER A 113 13.75 -1.81 12.59
CA SER A 113 13.41 -3.23 12.71
C SER A 113 14.53 -4.03 13.41
N LEU A 114 15.78 -3.75 13.07
CA LEU A 114 16.95 -4.37 13.71
C LEU A 114 17.13 -3.91 15.17
N LEU A 115 16.98 -2.61 15.44
CA LEU A 115 17.09 -2.06 16.79
C LEU A 115 16.02 -2.63 17.74
N MET A 116 14.82 -2.87 17.22
CA MET A 116 13.68 -3.39 17.99
C MET A 116 13.60 -4.92 18.03
N PHE A 117 14.68 -5.62 17.67
CA PHE A 117 14.71 -7.08 17.68
C PHE A 117 14.58 -7.64 19.10
N LYS A 118 13.61 -8.56 19.27
CA LYS A 118 13.30 -9.25 20.55
C LYS A 118 13.04 -8.31 21.75
N VAL A 119 12.41 -7.16 21.52
CA VAL A 119 11.85 -6.35 22.63
C VAL A 119 10.62 -7.06 23.16
N LYS A 120 10.56 -7.29 24.47
CA LYS A 120 9.48 -8.09 25.10
C LYS A 120 8.53 -7.26 25.95
N THR A 121 8.99 -6.14 26.52
CA THR A 121 8.17 -5.31 27.42
C THR A 121 8.44 -3.82 27.18
N SER A 122 7.50 -2.96 27.58
CA SER A 122 7.65 -1.49 27.48
C SER A 122 8.73 -0.92 28.41
N LYS A 123 9.20 -1.71 29.39
CA LYS A 123 10.26 -1.33 30.35
C LYS A 123 11.65 -1.32 29.73
N ASP A 124 11.85 -1.97 28.58
CA ASP A 124 13.13 -1.95 27.88
C ASP A 124 13.44 -0.51 27.41
N LEU A 125 14.69 -0.06 27.57
CA LEU A 125 15.14 1.26 27.08
C LEU A 125 14.84 1.42 25.57
N ARG A 126 14.94 0.33 24.81
CA ARG A 126 14.61 0.29 23.37
C ARG A 126 13.12 0.55 23.11
N ALA A 127 12.22 0.11 23.99
CA ALA A 127 10.80 0.41 23.89
C ALA A 127 10.50 1.89 24.16
N ALA A 128 11.27 2.54 25.04
CA ALA A 128 11.21 4.00 25.22
C ALA A 128 11.63 4.75 23.95
N VAL A 129 12.67 4.26 23.25
CA VAL A 129 13.04 4.77 21.93
C VAL A 129 11.93 4.52 20.91
N HIS A 130 11.28 3.36 20.89
CA HIS A 130 10.16 3.07 19.96
C HIS A 130 8.94 3.97 20.18
N ASN A 131 8.52 4.17 21.43
CA ASN A 131 7.29 4.91 21.75
C ASN A 131 7.51 6.43 21.90
N GLY A 132 8.75 6.90 22.05
CA GLY A 132 9.09 8.30 22.30
C GLY A 132 10.15 8.88 21.35
N PHE A 133 10.85 9.92 21.80
CA PHE A 133 11.98 10.57 21.09
C PHE A 133 11.69 10.94 19.62
N TRP A 134 10.48 11.45 19.34
CA TRP A 134 10.01 11.72 17.98
C TRP A 134 10.85 12.78 17.25
N PHE A 135 11.29 13.84 17.94
CA PHE A 135 12.16 14.86 17.34
C PHE A 135 13.44 14.25 16.75
N PHE A 136 14.16 13.43 17.52
CA PHE A 136 15.40 12.81 17.05
C PHE A 136 15.17 11.83 15.90
N LYS A 137 14.05 11.09 15.91
CA LYS A 137 13.66 10.21 14.80
C LYS A 137 13.41 10.97 13.52
N ILE A 138 12.64 12.07 13.60
CA ILE A 138 12.31 12.89 12.43
C ILE A 138 13.57 13.59 11.91
N ALA A 139 14.43 14.11 12.80
CA ALA A 139 15.71 14.70 12.40
C ALA A 139 16.62 13.67 11.71
N ALA A 140 16.72 12.45 12.26
CA ALA A 140 17.47 11.35 11.63
C ALA A 140 16.88 10.98 10.27
N LEU A 141 15.56 10.88 10.15
CA LEU A 141 14.89 10.57 8.90
C LEU A 141 15.15 11.65 7.83
N ILE A 142 15.04 12.93 8.19
CA ILE A 142 15.35 14.05 7.28
C ILE A 142 16.83 13.99 6.86
N GLY A 143 17.74 13.70 7.81
CA GLY A 143 19.17 13.55 7.51
C GLY A 143 19.46 12.44 6.49
N ILE A 144 18.88 11.25 6.69
CA ILE A 144 19.00 10.13 5.75
C ILE A 144 18.37 10.50 4.39
N MET A 145 17.22 11.18 4.42
CA MET A 145 16.54 11.64 3.21
C MET A 145 17.42 12.59 2.42
N VAL A 146 17.93 13.66 3.02
CA VAL A 146 18.86 14.60 2.37
C VAL A 146 20.10 13.87 1.86
N GLY A 147 20.70 12.98 2.67
CA GLY A 147 21.84 12.16 2.28
C GLY A 147 21.58 11.31 1.04
N SER A 148 20.38 10.76 0.89
CA SER A 148 20.01 9.94 -0.27
C SER A 148 20.03 10.69 -1.60
N PHE A 149 19.81 12.01 -1.61
CA PHE A 149 19.85 12.81 -2.84
C PHE A 149 21.26 12.93 -3.45
N TYR A 150 22.30 12.79 -2.62
CA TYR A 150 23.69 12.85 -3.05
C TYR A 150 24.20 11.54 -3.68
N ILE A 151 23.42 10.47 -3.65
CA ILE A 151 23.82 9.20 -4.27
C ILE A 151 23.80 9.39 -5.80
N PRO A 152 24.91 9.10 -6.51
CA PRO A 152 24.94 9.23 -7.97
C PRO A 152 24.05 8.18 -8.67
N GLY A 153 23.73 8.44 -9.94
CA GLY A 153 23.03 7.47 -10.81
C GLY A 153 23.91 6.28 -11.19
N GLY A 154 23.41 5.38 -12.04
CA GLY A 154 24.14 4.20 -12.50
C GLY A 154 23.61 2.89 -11.89
N TYR A 155 24.51 2.03 -11.42
CA TYR A 155 24.17 0.69 -10.91
C TYR A 155 23.19 0.70 -9.74
N PHE A 156 23.19 1.76 -8.93
CA PHE A 156 22.24 1.91 -7.83
C PHE A 156 20.79 1.76 -8.30
N SER A 157 20.42 2.40 -9.41
CA SER A 157 19.03 2.44 -9.89
C SER A 157 18.51 1.06 -10.26
N SER A 158 19.34 0.27 -10.94
CA SER A 158 18.97 -1.09 -11.36
C SER A 158 18.91 -2.05 -10.18
N VAL A 159 19.87 -1.98 -9.25
CA VAL A 159 19.86 -2.80 -8.03
C VAL A 159 18.66 -2.44 -7.16
N TRP A 160 18.41 -1.14 -6.96
CA TRP A 160 17.32 -0.67 -6.13
C TRP A 160 15.94 -0.99 -6.73
N PHE A 161 15.81 -1.01 -8.06
CA PHE A 161 14.61 -1.52 -8.73
C PHE A 161 14.37 -3.00 -8.40
N VAL A 162 15.39 -3.85 -8.44
CA VAL A 162 15.25 -5.28 -8.09
C VAL A 162 14.88 -5.47 -6.62
N VAL A 163 15.55 -4.76 -5.71
CA VAL A 163 15.21 -4.76 -4.27
C VAL A 163 13.77 -4.26 -4.06
N GLY A 164 13.38 -3.20 -4.76
CA GLY A 164 12.04 -2.64 -4.77
C GLY A 164 10.99 -3.64 -5.22
N MET A 165 11.21 -4.35 -6.33
CA MET A 165 10.29 -5.37 -6.84
C MET A 165 10.10 -6.51 -5.83
N ILE A 166 11.20 -7.04 -5.28
CA ILE A 166 11.13 -8.14 -4.29
C ILE A 166 10.40 -7.67 -3.03
N GLY A 167 10.77 -6.51 -2.50
CA GLY A 167 10.14 -5.95 -1.31
C GLY A 167 8.66 -5.63 -1.51
N ALA A 168 8.29 -5.10 -2.68
CA ALA A 168 6.91 -4.84 -3.05
C ALA A 168 6.10 -6.14 -3.20
N ALA A 169 6.67 -7.18 -3.80
CA ALA A 169 6.01 -8.50 -3.89
C ALA A 169 5.74 -9.10 -2.50
N LEU A 170 6.73 -9.04 -1.58
CA LEU A 170 6.55 -9.48 -0.20
C LEU A 170 5.48 -8.64 0.53
N PHE A 171 5.49 -7.32 0.33
CA PHE A 171 4.47 -6.45 0.91
C PHE A 171 3.07 -6.76 0.38
N ILE A 172 2.93 -7.01 -0.93
CA ILE A 172 1.65 -7.39 -1.53
C ILE A 172 1.12 -8.65 -0.81
N LEU A 173 1.94 -9.67 -0.57
CA LEU A 173 1.49 -10.86 0.18
C LEU A 173 0.93 -10.51 1.58
N ILE A 174 1.61 -9.64 2.32
CA ILE A 174 1.11 -9.15 3.62
C ILE A 174 -0.19 -8.38 3.44
N GLN A 175 -0.27 -7.51 2.43
CA GLN A 175 -1.46 -6.74 2.08
C GLN A 175 -2.65 -7.65 1.73
N LEU A 176 -2.42 -8.77 1.03
CA LEU A 176 -3.47 -9.74 0.70
C LEU A 176 -4.04 -10.38 1.96
N VAL A 177 -3.20 -10.77 2.92
CA VAL A 177 -3.65 -11.32 4.20
C VAL A 177 -4.49 -10.30 4.96
N LEU A 178 -4.02 -9.04 5.05
CA LEU A 178 -4.76 -7.96 5.70
C LEU A 178 -6.09 -7.66 4.99
N LEU A 179 -6.13 -7.73 3.66
CA LEU A 179 -7.33 -7.50 2.87
C LEU A 179 -8.37 -8.60 3.09
N VAL A 180 -7.94 -9.88 3.13
CA VAL A 180 -8.82 -11.02 3.39
C VAL A 180 -9.37 -10.96 4.81
N ASP A 181 -8.55 -10.68 5.82
CA ASP A 181 -8.99 -10.49 7.22
C ASP A 181 -9.95 -9.30 7.36
N PHE A 182 -9.70 -8.21 6.61
CA PHE A 182 -10.61 -7.08 6.54
C PHE A 182 -11.96 -7.47 5.94
N ALA A 183 -11.97 -8.25 4.84
CA ALA A 183 -13.19 -8.72 4.20
C ALA A 183 -14.03 -9.60 5.13
N HIS A 184 -13.40 -10.57 5.80
CA HIS A 184 -14.05 -11.44 6.78
C HIS A 184 -14.69 -10.65 7.91
N SER A 185 -13.95 -9.74 8.54
CA SER A 185 -14.49 -9.03 9.70
C SER A 185 -15.44 -7.90 9.36
N TRP A 186 -15.37 -7.34 8.16
CA TRP A 186 -16.44 -6.49 7.67
C TRP A 186 -17.73 -7.32 7.61
N ASN A 187 -17.69 -8.48 6.94
CA ASN A 187 -18.85 -9.35 6.81
C ASN A 187 -19.41 -9.79 8.17
N GLU A 188 -18.54 -10.26 9.08
CA GLU A 188 -18.91 -10.63 10.44
C GLU A 188 -19.52 -9.47 11.23
N SER A 189 -18.94 -8.27 11.17
CA SER A 189 -19.46 -7.09 11.86
C SER A 189 -20.87 -6.73 11.38
N TRP A 190 -21.13 -6.83 10.08
CA TRP A 190 -22.45 -6.53 9.51
C TRP A 190 -23.46 -7.63 9.79
N ILE A 191 -23.05 -8.89 9.79
CA ILE A 191 -23.91 -10.02 10.21
C ILE A 191 -24.30 -9.87 11.68
N ASN A 192 -23.36 -9.57 12.57
CA ASN A 192 -23.66 -9.36 13.99
C ASN A 192 -24.67 -8.20 14.18
N ARG A 193 -24.48 -7.08 13.47
CA ARG A 193 -25.41 -5.94 13.51
C ARG A 193 -26.78 -6.23 12.90
N MET A 194 -26.85 -7.19 11.98
CA MET A 194 -28.10 -7.69 11.42
C MET A 194 -28.86 -8.55 12.45
N GLU A 195 -28.16 -9.38 13.22
CA GLU A 195 -28.74 -10.24 14.26
C GLU A 195 -29.17 -9.44 15.50
N GLU A 196 -28.35 -8.50 15.96
CA GLU A 196 -28.57 -7.74 17.21
C GLU A 196 -29.35 -6.43 16.99
N GLY A 197 -29.30 -5.87 15.78
CA GLY A 197 -29.80 -4.55 15.45
C GLY A 197 -31.08 -4.57 14.61
N ASN A 198 -31.10 -3.76 13.55
CA ASN A 198 -32.22 -3.72 12.61
C ASN A 198 -31.94 -4.68 11.43
N PRO A 199 -32.56 -5.88 11.38
CA PRO A 199 -32.23 -6.89 10.40
C PRO A 199 -32.51 -6.44 8.97
N ARG A 200 -33.58 -5.66 8.74
CA ARG A 200 -33.95 -5.21 7.39
C ARG A 200 -32.94 -4.24 6.80
N LEU A 201 -32.43 -3.30 7.62
CA LEU A 201 -31.47 -2.30 7.17
C LEU A 201 -30.12 -2.94 6.83
N TRP A 202 -29.60 -3.79 7.72
CA TRP A 202 -28.30 -4.44 7.52
C TRP A 202 -28.34 -5.49 6.43
N TYR A 203 -29.44 -6.23 6.27
CA TYR A 203 -29.64 -7.11 5.13
C TYR A 203 -29.66 -6.32 3.81
N ALA A 204 -30.38 -5.20 3.74
CA ALA A 204 -30.40 -4.35 2.54
C ALA A 204 -29.01 -3.75 2.24
N ALA A 205 -28.26 -3.34 3.27
CA ALA A 205 -26.89 -2.85 3.11
C ALA A 205 -25.95 -3.95 2.59
N LEU A 206 -26.00 -5.15 3.18
CA LEU A 206 -25.18 -6.30 2.78
C LEU A 206 -25.45 -6.69 1.32
N LEU A 207 -26.73 -6.78 0.93
CA LEU A 207 -27.13 -7.09 -0.43
C LEU A 207 -26.71 -6.00 -1.42
N SER A 208 -26.86 -4.73 -1.05
CA SER A 208 -26.49 -3.59 -1.89
C SER A 208 -24.99 -3.59 -2.21
N PHE A 209 -24.13 -3.68 -1.19
CA PHE A 209 -22.68 -3.69 -1.39
C PHE A 209 -22.19 -4.93 -2.16
N THR A 210 -22.72 -6.10 -1.82
CA THR A 210 -22.40 -7.35 -2.54
C THR A 210 -22.76 -7.25 -4.01
N SER A 211 -23.96 -6.74 -4.31
CA SER A 211 -24.43 -6.57 -5.69
C SER A 211 -23.58 -5.55 -6.44
N ALA A 212 -23.27 -4.40 -5.81
CA ALA A 212 -22.43 -3.36 -6.40
C ALA A 212 -21.02 -3.87 -6.75
N PHE A 213 -20.38 -4.65 -5.87
CA PHE A 213 -19.05 -5.21 -6.12
C PHE A 213 -19.05 -6.23 -7.27
N TYR A 214 -20.06 -7.10 -7.36
CA TYR A 214 -20.16 -8.01 -8.50
C TYR A 214 -20.47 -7.30 -9.82
N ILE A 215 -21.40 -6.33 -9.82
CA ILE A 215 -21.71 -5.54 -11.02
C ILE A 215 -20.45 -4.83 -11.51
N LEU A 216 -19.70 -4.18 -10.61
CA LEU A 216 -18.45 -3.50 -10.96
C LEU A 216 -17.40 -4.48 -11.48
N SER A 217 -17.31 -5.69 -10.92
CA SER A 217 -16.41 -6.73 -11.40
C SER A 217 -16.76 -7.20 -12.81
N ILE A 218 -18.05 -7.39 -13.12
CA ILE A 218 -18.51 -7.78 -14.47
C ILE A 218 -18.23 -6.67 -15.49
N ILE A 219 -18.50 -5.40 -15.13
CA ILE A 219 -18.16 -4.25 -15.96
C ILE A 219 -16.65 -4.23 -16.22
N CYS A 220 -15.83 -4.42 -15.18
CA CYS A 220 -14.38 -4.46 -15.31
C CYS A 220 -13.92 -5.56 -16.28
N VAL A 221 -14.46 -6.77 -16.18
CA VAL A 221 -14.19 -7.87 -17.13
C VAL A 221 -14.53 -7.49 -18.56
N GLY A 222 -15.72 -6.89 -18.77
CA GLY A 222 -16.14 -6.41 -20.09
C GLY A 222 -15.14 -5.42 -20.68
N LEU A 223 -14.73 -4.42 -19.88
CA LEU A 223 -13.74 -3.42 -20.28
C LEU A 223 -12.37 -4.07 -20.58
N LEU A 224 -11.93 -5.04 -19.76
CA LEU A 224 -10.66 -5.74 -19.95
C LEU A 224 -10.63 -6.49 -21.28
N TYR A 225 -11.69 -7.22 -21.61
CA TYR A 225 -11.79 -7.88 -22.91
C TYR A 225 -11.79 -6.87 -24.07
N THR A 226 -12.52 -5.76 -23.95
CA THR A 226 -12.61 -4.78 -25.05
C THR A 226 -11.30 -4.03 -25.29
N TYR A 227 -10.53 -3.72 -24.24
CA TYR A 227 -9.37 -2.84 -24.36
C TYR A 227 -8.03 -3.58 -24.43
N TYR A 228 -7.89 -4.72 -23.74
CA TYR A 228 -6.62 -5.43 -23.61
C TYR A 228 -6.56 -6.71 -24.43
N THR A 229 -7.59 -7.01 -25.23
CA THR A 229 -7.60 -8.19 -26.11
C THR A 229 -7.95 -7.81 -27.55
N LYS A 230 -7.49 -8.61 -28.51
CA LYS A 230 -7.81 -8.49 -29.93
C LYS A 230 -8.25 -9.85 -30.47
N PRO A 231 -9.09 -9.92 -31.52
CA PRO A 231 -9.47 -11.19 -32.14
C PRO A 231 -8.24 -12.04 -32.50
N ASP A 232 -7.28 -11.47 -33.21
CA ASP A 232 -6.10 -12.17 -33.77
C ASP A 232 -4.80 -11.96 -32.96
N GLY A 233 -4.87 -11.85 -31.64
CA GLY A 233 -3.67 -11.70 -30.80
C GLY A 233 -3.97 -11.56 -29.30
N CYS A 234 -2.97 -11.10 -28.53
CA CYS A 234 -3.07 -10.87 -27.08
C CYS A 234 -3.59 -12.09 -26.30
N THR A 235 -3.09 -13.27 -26.66
CA THR A 235 -3.52 -14.56 -26.07
C THR A 235 -3.27 -14.63 -24.58
N GLU A 236 -2.15 -14.08 -24.10
CA GLU A 236 -1.82 -14.03 -22.67
C GLU A 236 -2.86 -13.23 -21.89
N ASN A 237 -3.23 -12.04 -22.38
CA ASN A 237 -4.26 -11.21 -21.74
C ASN A 237 -5.62 -11.92 -21.71
N LYS A 238 -6.02 -12.58 -22.80
CA LYS A 238 -7.25 -13.39 -22.84
C LYS A 238 -7.21 -14.50 -21.78
N PHE A 239 -6.08 -15.19 -21.67
CA PHE A 239 -5.90 -16.27 -20.71
C PHE A 239 -6.00 -15.76 -19.28
N PHE A 240 -5.27 -14.70 -18.93
CA PHE A 240 -5.28 -14.13 -17.57
C PHE A 240 -6.66 -13.62 -17.14
N ILE A 241 -7.38 -12.94 -18.03
CA ILE A 241 -8.75 -12.48 -17.73
C ILE A 241 -9.69 -13.69 -17.53
N SER A 242 -9.61 -14.70 -18.42
CA SER A 242 -10.45 -15.90 -18.35
C SER A 242 -10.23 -16.69 -17.05
N ILE A 243 -8.97 -17.00 -16.72
CA ILE A 243 -8.65 -17.83 -15.56
C ILE A 243 -9.05 -17.13 -14.25
N ASN A 244 -8.78 -15.82 -14.12
CA ASN A 244 -9.16 -15.08 -12.93
C ASN A 244 -10.68 -14.98 -12.77
N LEU A 245 -11.41 -14.81 -13.87
CA LEU A 245 -12.88 -14.85 -13.83
C LEU A 245 -13.39 -16.21 -13.34
N ILE A 246 -12.87 -17.31 -13.90
CA ILE A 246 -13.25 -18.67 -13.50
C ILE A 246 -12.96 -18.89 -12.01
N LEU A 247 -11.76 -18.54 -11.55
CA LEU A 247 -11.37 -18.70 -10.15
C LEU A 247 -12.23 -17.85 -9.20
N CYS A 248 -12.61 -16.63 -9.59
CA CYS A 248 -13.53 -15.81 -8.80
C CYS A 248 -14.94 -16.42 -8.70
N VAL A 249 -15.45 -17.01 -9.79
CA VAL A 249 -16.74 -17.73 -9.78
C VAL A 249 -16.66 -18.94 -8.85
N VAL A 250 -15.59 -19.73 -8.94
CA VAL A 250 -15.37 -20.88 -8.06
C VAL A 250 -15.29 -20.44 -6.59
N ALA A 251 -14.51 -19.40 -6.27
CA ALA A 251 -14.40 -18.87 -4.91
C ALA A 251 -15.75 -18.38 -4.36
N SER A 252 -16.59 -17.78 -5.21
CA SER A 252 -17.94 -17.34 -4.85
C SER A 252 -18.88 -18.51 -4.55
N ILE A 253 -18.82 -19.59 -5.35
CA ILE A 253 -19.59 -20.82 -5.12
C ILE A 253 -19.16 -21.49 -3.80
N ILE A 254 -17.84 -21.57 -3.56
CA ILE A 254 -17.28 -22.13 -2.32
C ILE A 254 -17.80 -21.33 -1.10
N SER A 255 -17.83 -19.99 -1.18
CA SER A 255 -18.27 -19.16 -0.06
C SER A 255 -19.71 -19.41 0.42
N ILE A 256 -20.59 -19.90 -0.44
CA ILE A 256 -22.00 -20.20 -0.13
C ILE A 256 -22.29 -21.69 0.00
N HIS A 257 -21.28 -22.54 -0.11
CA HIS A 257 -21.49 -23.98 -0.08
C HIS A 257 -21.97 -24.41 1.32
N PRO A 258 -23.06 -25.19 1.45
CA PRO A 258 -23.67 -25.52 2.74
C PRO A 258 -22.69 -26.14 3.75
N LYS A 259 -21.80 -27.03 3.28
CA LYS A 259 -20.77 -27.66 4.14
C LYS A 259 -19.78 -26.66 4.75
N ILE A 260 -19.50 -25.56 4.05
CA ILE A 260 -18.61 -24.50 4.55
C ILE A 260 -19.37 -23.65 5.55
N GLN A 261 -20.63 -23.30 5.28
CA GLN A 261 -21.48 -22.56 6.22
C GLN A 261 -21.76 -23.34 7.52
N GLU A 262 -21.80 -24.68 7.48
CA GLU A 262 -21.87 -25.52 8.69
C GLU A 262 -20.68 -25.29 9.64
N HIS A 263 -19.46 -25.13 9.10
CA HIS A 263 -18.24 -24.94 9.88
C HIS A 263 -17.89 -23.47 10.11
N GLN A 264 -18.40 -22.57 9.27
CA GLN A 264 -18.17 -21.14 9.33
C GLN A 264 -19.48 -20.38 9.01
N PRO A 265 -20.40 -20.26 9.98
CA PRO A 265 -21.76 -19.74 9.77
C PRO A 265 -21.77 -18.27 9.34
N ARG A 266 -20.69 -17.54 9.65
CA ARG A 266 -20.50 -16.14 9.25
C ARG A 266 -19.92 -16.00 7.85
N SER A 267 -19.73 -17.08 7.08
CA SER A 267 -19.33 -16.99 5.67
C SER A 267 -20.47 -16.41 4.82
N GLY A 268 -20.20 -15.36 4.04
CA GLY A 268 -21.19 -14.67 3.21
C GLY A 268 -20.65 -14.22 1.85
N LEU A 269 -21.53 -13.72 0.98
CA LEU A 269 -21.14 -13.27 -0.37
C LEU A 269 -20.42 -11.91 -0.39
N LEU A 270 -20.51 -11.10 0.67
CA LEU A 270 -19.87 -9.79 0.72
C LEU A 270 -18.34 -9.94 0.60
N GLN A 271 -17.76 -10.82 1.39
CA GLN A 271 -16.32 -11.12 1.34
C GLN A 271 -15.87 -11.62 -0.05
N SER A 272 -16.57 -12.58 -0.66
CA SER A 272 -16.20 -13.12 -1.98
C SER A 272 -16.33 -12.07 -3.09
N SER A 273 -17.34 -11.19 -3.00
CA SER A 273 -17.55 -10.10 -3.95
C SER A 273 -16.44 -9.03 -3.88
N LEU A 274 -15.97 -8.70 -2.68
CA LEU A 274 -14.84 -7.78 -2.48
C LEU A 274 -13.53 -8.39 -3.01
N ILE A 275 -13.27 -9.66 -2.71
CA ILE A 275 -12.08 -10.38 -3.23
C ILE A 275 -12.13 -10.51 -4.75
N THR A 276 -13.31 -10.74 -5.33
CA THR A 276 -13.51 -10.77 -6.78
C THR A 276 -13.18 -9.43 -7.41
N LEU A 277 -13.70 -8.33 -6.85
CA LEU A 277 -13.42 -6.98 -7.34
C LEU A 277 -11.93 -6.64 -7.27
N TYR A 278 -11.27 -6.99 -6.16
CA TYR A 278 -9.84 -6.76 -6.02
C TYR A 278 -9.00 -7.62 -6.98
N THR A 279 -9.42 -8.87 -7.26
CA THR A 279 -8.79 -9.72 -8.27
C THR A 279 -8.91 -9.10 -9.67
N MET A 280 -10.07 -8.55 -10.02
CA MET A 280 -10.25 -7.83 -11.29
C MET A 280 -9.37 -6.58 -11.37
N TYR A 281 -9.22 -5.85 -10.27
CA TYR A 281 -8.27 -4.74 -10.16
C TYR A 281 -6.81 -5.18 -10.38
N LEU A 282 -6.36 -6.25 -9.73
CA LEU A 282 -5.00 -6.77 -9.92
C LEU A 282 -4.76 -7.25 -11.36
N THR A 283 -5.77 -7.89 -11.96
CA THR A 283 -5.75 -8.29 -13.37
C THR A 283 -5.57 -7.08 -14.26
N TRP A 284 -6.38 -6.02 -14.06
CA TRP A 284 -6.25 -4.78 -14.80
C TRP A 284 -4.87 -4.14 -14.65
N SER A 285 -4.38 -4.00 -13.41
CA SER A 285 -3.07 -3.39 -13.16
C SER A 285 -1.91 -4.22 -13.74
N ALA A 286 -2.06 -5.54 -13.85
CA ALA A 286 -1.11 -6.39 -14.56
C ALA A 286 -1.11 -6.10 -16.07
N MET A 287 -2.29 -6.02 -16.70
CA MET A 287 -2.43 -5.78 -18.14
C MET A 287 -1.98 -4.39 -18.56
N SER A 288 -2.14 -3.37 -17.70
CA SER A 288 -1.58 -2.04 -17.92
C SER A 288 -0.03 -2.03 -17.90
N ASN A 289 0.60 -3.09 -17.41
CA ASN A 289 2.05 -3.29 -17.44
C ASN A 289 2.51 -4.32 -18.49
N GLU A 290 1.61 -4.77 -19.37
CA GLU A 290 1.96 -5.63 -20.50
C GLU A 290 2.97 -4.90 -21.41
N PRO A 291 4.15 -5.48 -21.71
CA PRO A 291 5.16 -4.86 -22.55
C PRO A 291 4.74 -4.70 -24.01
N ASP A 292 3.89 -5.58 -24.54
CA ASP A 292 3.37 -5.40 -25.90
C ASP A 292 2.36 -4.24 -25.96
N ARG A 293 2.81 -3.12 -26.55
CA ARG A 293 1.99 -1.92 -26.80
C ARG A 293 0.80 -2.18 -27.71
N SER A 294 0.84 -3.25 -28.52
CA SER A 294 -0.29 -3.64 -29.35
C SER A 294 -1.47 -4.14 -28.52
N CYS A 295 -1.19 -4.72 -27.35
CA CYS A 295 -2.14 -5.29 -26.40
C CYS A 295 -2.39 -4.39 -25.18
N ASN A 296 -1.58 -3.34 -25.03
CA ASN A 296 -1.68 -2.33 -23.98
C ASN A 296 -1.80 -0.91 -24.59
N PRO A 297 -2.99 -0.53 -25.09
CA PRO A 297 -3.20 0.81 -25.60
C PRO A 297 -3.23 1.81 -24.43
N ASN A 298 -2.27 2.73 -24.37
CA ASN A 298 -2.33 3.84 -23.42
C ASN A 298 -3.64 4.63 -23.63
N LEU A 299 -4.31 5.00 -22.53
CA LEU A 299 -5.57 5.76 -22.50
C LEU A 299 -5.54 7.03 -23.39
N MET A 300 -4.37 7.65 -23.58
CA MET A 300 -4.17 8.82 -24.43
C MET A 300 -4.42 8.55 -25.92
N SER A 301 -4.08 7.34 -26.42
CA SER A 301 -4.33 6.96 -27.82
C SER A 301 -5.83 6.89 -28.14
N PHE A 302 -6.66 6.75 -27.12
CA PHE A 302 -8.12 6.68 -27.22
C PHE A 302 -8.75 8.07 -27.31
N ILE A 303 -8.32 9.04 -26.48
CA ILE A 303 -8.78 10.43 -26.59
C ILE A 303 -8.45 10.98 -27.98
N THR A 304 -7.24 10.71 -28.49
CA THR A 304 -6.84 11.10 -29.84
C THR A 304 -7.66 10.41 -30.93
N ARG A 305 -8.11 9.16 -30.74
CA ARG A 305 -9.02 8.49 -31.69
C ARG A 305 -10.45 9.01 -31.65
N ILE A 306 -10.97 9.41 -30.48
CA ILE A 306 -12.32 9.98 -30.35
C ILE A 306 -12.37 11.42 -30.87
N THR A 307 -11.26 12.17 -30.74
CA THR A 307 -11.16 13.55 -31.25
C THR A 307 -10.58 13.66 -32.67
N ALA A 308 -10.21 12.54 -33.31
CA ALA A 308 -9.79 12.55 -34.70
C ALA A 308 -11.01 12.76 -35.62
N PRO A 309 -11.07 13.85 -36.41
CA PRO A 309 -12.11 14.00 -37.40
C PRO A 309 -11.95 12.94 -38.48
N THR A 310 -13.03 12.22 -38.78
CA THR A 310 -13.14 11.30 -39.92
C THR A 310 -12.92 12.07 -41.23
N LEU A 311 -11.73 11.95 -41.80
CA LEU A 311 -11.46 12.31 -43.20
C LEU A 311 -11.30 11.02 -44.01
N ALA A 312 -11.98 11.00 -45.16
CA ALA A 312 -12.13 9.91 -46.12
C ALA A 312 -10.78 9.43 -46.70
N PRO A 313 -10.71 8.23 -47.31
CA PRO A 313 -9.45 7.57 -47.64
C PRO A 313 -8.80 8.22 -48.86
N GLY A 314 -7.60 8.78 -48.68
CA GLY A 314 -6.73 9.29 -49.73
C GLY A 314 -5.38 8.57 -49.70
N ASN A 315 -4.90 8.21 -50.89
CA ASN A 315 -3.74 7.36 -51.19
C ASN A 315 -2.46 7.53 -50.35
N SER A 316 -1.85 6.37 -50.12
CA SER A 316 -0.49 6.06 -49.67
C SER A 316 0.59 7.08 -50.02
N THR A 317 1.35 7.52 -49.00
CA THR A 317 2.78 7.18 -48.75
C THR A 317 3.26 8.07 -47.61
N ALA A 318 3.31 7.56 -46.38
CA ALA A 318 3.90 8.27 -45.25
C ALA A 318 4.90 7.36 -44.53
N VAL A 319 6.10 7.91 -44.37
CA VAL A 319 7.30 7.32 -43.80
C VAL A 319 7.03 6.79 -42.38
N VAL A 320 7.60 5.62 -42.07
CA VAL A 320 7.65 5.01 -40.73
C VAL A 320 8.17 6.05 -39.72
N PRO A 321 7.40 6.44 -38.68
CA PRO A 321 7.93 7.34 -37.66
C PRO A 321 8.89 6.56 -36.75
N THR A 322 10.15 6.98 -36.76
CA THR A 322 11.18 6.73 -35.74
C THR A 322 10.60 6.95 -34.33
N PRO A 323 10.96 6.12 -33.31
CA PRO A 323 10.38 6.22 -31.98
C PRO A 323 10.69 7.58 -31.35
N THR A 324 9.66 8.41 -31.16
CA THR A 324 9.75 9.65 -30.40
C THR A 324 9.79 9.36 -28.89
N PRO A 325 10.54 10.15 -28.10
CA PRO A 325 10.60 9.96 -26.65
C PRO A 325 9.24 10.23 -26.01
N LEU A 326 9.01 9.56 -24.89
CA LEU A 326 7.80 9.55 -24.08
C LEU A 326 7.37 10.98 -23.67
N SER A 327 6.49 11.62 -24.46
CA SER A 327 5.71 12.79 -24.02
C SER A 327 4.69 12.34 -22.98
N LYS A 328 5.13 12.22 -21.73
CA LYS A 328 4.25 11.95 -20.59
C LYS A 328 3.54 13.25 -20.23
N SER A 329 2.47 13.62 -20.92
CA SER A 329 1.51 14.60 -20.39
C SER A 329 0.91 14.05 -19.10
N GLY A 330 1.05 14.80 -18.01
CA GLY A 330 0.61 14.39 -16.69
C GLY A 330 -0.91 14.46 -16.57
N SER A 331 -1.63 13.49 -17.12
CA SER A 331 -2.90 13.14 -16.50
C SER A 331 -2.57 12.58 -15.12
N LEU A 332 -3.28 13.05 -14.10
CA LEU A 332 -3.36 12.45 -12.77
C LEU A 332 -2.98 10.97 -12.82
N LEU A 333 -1.91 10.61 -12.09
CA LEU A 333 -1.55 9.27 -11.61
C LEU A 333 -2.31 8.15 -12.35
N ASP A 334 -1.65 7.41 -13.25
CA ASP A 334 -2.25 6.26 -13.97
C ASP A 334 -3.27 5.57 -13.04
N SER A 335 -4.56 5.57 -13.41
CA SER A 335 -5.67 5.36 -12.47
C SER A 335 -5.56 4.05 -11.66
N ASP A 336 -4.83 3.07 -12.17
CA ASP A 336 -4.52 1.80 -11.51
C ASP A 336 -3.60 1.96 -10.30
N ASN A 337 -2.60 2.84 -10.37
CA ASN A 337 -1.70 3.15 -9.26
C ASN A 337 -2.43 3.89 -8.14
N PHE A 338 -3.39 4.76 -8.49
CA PHE A 338 -4.18 5.50 -7.49
C PHE A 338 -5.03 4.54 -6.64
N ILE A 339 -5.72 3.59 -7.29
CA ILE A 339 -6.50 2.57 -6.56
C ILE A 339 -5.57 1.69 -5.70
N GLY A 340 -4.40 1.32 -6.21
CA GLY A 340 -3.43 0.52 -5.45
C GLY A 340 -2.91 1.24 -4.21
N LEU A 341 -2.69 2.56 -4.32
CA LEU A 341 -2.31 3.39 -3.19
C LEU A 341 -3.47 3.53 -2.19
N PHE A 342 -4.71 3.69 -2.65
CA PHE A 342 -5.88 3.75 -1.79
C PHE A 342 -6.07 2.46 -0.97
N VAL A 343 -5.99 1.29 -1.62
CA VAL A 343 -6.07 -0.01 -0.92
C VAL A 343 -4.92 -0.16 0.09
N PHE A 344 -3.72 0.32 -0.27
CA PHE A 344 -2.59 0.37 0.67
C PHE A 344 -2.88 1.21 1.90
N VAL A 345 -3.39 2.43 1.74
CA VAL A 345 -3.74 3.32 2.86
C VAL A 345 -4.76 2.64 3.77
N LEU A 346 -5.81 2.03 3.20
CA LEU A 346 -6.80 1.30 3.97
C LEU A 346 -6.18 0.16 4.78
N CYS A 347 -5.34 -0.68 4.16
CA CYS A 347 -4.68 -1.81 4.83
C CYS A 347 -3.71 -1.35 5.92
N LEU A 348 -2.95 -0.27 5.68
CA LEU A 348 -2.01 0.30 6.64
C LEU A 348 -2.74 0.85 7.87
N LEU A 349 -3.81 1.63 7.66
CA LEU A 349 -4.63 2.16 8.75
C LEU A 349 -5.30 1.04 9.53
N TYR A 350 -5.88 0.08 8.80
CA TYR A 350 -6.51 -1.09 9.39
C TYR A 350 -5.53 -1.90 10.25
N SER A 351 -4.32 -2.19 9.77
CA SER A 351 -3.27 -2.88 10.56
C SER A 351 -2.86 -2.06 11.80
N SER A 352 -2.73 -0.73 11.64
CA SER A 352 -2.36 0.19 12.73
C SER A 352 -3.43 0.29 13.81
N ILE A 353 -4.71 0.11 13.46
CA ILE A 353 -5.84 0.17 14.40
C ILE A 353 -6.15 -1.20 14.99
N ARG A 354 -6.21 -2.25 14.16
CA ARG A 354 -6.81 -3.54 14.51
C ARG A 354 -5.88 -4.45 15.34
N THR A 355 -4.55 -4.28 15.30
CA THR A 355 -3.62 -5.13 16.07
C THR A 355 -3.46 -4.72 17.56
N SER A 356 -4.56 -4.48 18.27
CA SER A 356 -4.54 -4.34 19.75
C SER A 356 -5.58 -5.21 20.47
N THR A 357 -6.18 -6.15 19.74
CA THR A 357 -7.28 -6.99 20.20
C THR A 357 -7.35 -8.24 19.30
N ASN A 358 -6.95 -9.40 19.83
CA ASN A 358 -7.06 -10.78 19.30
C ASN A 358 -5.97 -11.38 18.39
N SER A 359 -5.16 -12.27 18.99
CA SER A 359 -4.92 -13.71 18.72
C SER A 359 -5.22 -14.41 17.36
N GLN A 360 -5.97 -13.84 16.42
CA GLN A 360 -6.32 -14.56 15.17
C GLN A 360 -5.23 -14.45 14.10
N VAL A 361 -4.48 -13.34 14.04
CA VAL A 361 -3.41 -13.16 13.03
C VAL A 361 -2.14 -13.94 13.40
N ASP A 362 -1.86 -14.13 14.70
CA ASP A 362 -0.79 -15.04 15.18
C ASP A 362 -1.09 -16.51 14.84
N LYS A 363 -2.38 -16.92 14.88
CA LYS A 363 -2.83 -18.27 14.45
C LYS A 363 -2.73 -18.51 12.94
N LEU A 364 -2.66 -17.44 12.13
CA LEU A 364 -2.61 -17.50 10.66
C LEU A 364 -1.21 -17.31 10.07
N THR A 365 -0.28 -16.72 10.82
CA THR A 365 1.08 -16.39 10.31
C THR A 365 2.15 -17.46 10.61
N LEU A 366 1.76 -18.65 11.09
CA LEU A 366 2.70 -19.75 11.37
C LEU A 366 3.85 -19.36 12.31
N SER A 367 3.72 -18.27 13.07
CA SER A 367 4.68 -17.86 14.10
C SER A 367 4.21 -18.42 15.43
N GLY A 368 4.57 -19.67 15.69
CA GLY A 368 4.52 -20.22 17.04
C GLY A 368 5.49 -19.45 17.94
N SER A 369 4.98 -18.44 18.64
CA SER A 369 5.65 -17.91 19.82
C SER A 369 4.61 -17.71 20.90
N ASP A 370 4.72 -18.52 21.94
CA ASP A 370 3.99 -18.41 23.20
C ASP A 370 4.15 -17.01 23.80
N SER A 371 3.26 -16.07 23.44
CA SER A 371 2.97 -14.93 24.30
C SER A 371 1.70 -15.27 25.05
N VAL A 372 1.90 -15.57 26.34
CA VAL A 372 0.87 -15.80 27.36
C VAL A 372 -0.30 -14.82 27.16
N ILE A 373 -1.46 -15.39 26.84
CA ILE A 373 -2.73 -14.68 26.73
C ILE A 373 -3.15 -14.29 28.15
N LEU A 374 -3.05 -13.01 28.50
CA LEU A 374 -3.77 -12.47 29.66
C LEU A 374 -5.17 -12.08 29.16
N GLY A 375 -6.18 -12.87 29.56
CA GLY A 375 -7.57 -12.60 29.24
C GLY A 375 -8.02 -11.25 29.80
N ASP A 376 -8.76 -10.50 28.99
CA ASP A 376 -9.58 -9.36 29.43
C ASP A 376 -10.58 -9.86 30.48
N THR A 377 -10.16 -9.90 31.73
CA THR A 377 -11.08 -10.01 32.86
C THR A 377 -11.47 -8.59 33.21
N THR A 378 -12.73 -8.28 32.92
CA THR A 378 -13.53 -7.20 33.50
C THR A 378 -13.02 -6.69 34.85
N THR A 379 -12.32 -5.56 34.84
CA THR A 379 -12.24 -4.65 36.00
C THR A 379 -12.83 -3.30 35.61
N SER A 380 -14.14 -3.29 35.37
CA SER A 380 -14.98 -2.19 35.85
C SER A 380 -14.96 -2.24 37.38
N GLY A 381 -13.92 -1.64 37.96
CA GLY A 381 -13.73 -1.51 39.41
C GLY A 381 -13.15 -0.14 39.69
N ALA A 382 -13.94 0.69 40.35
CA ALA A 382 -13.62 2.05 40.74
C ALA A 382 -12.47 2.10 41.76
N SER A 383 -11.40 2.80 41.42
CA SER A 383 -10.54 3.57 42.34
C SER A 383 -9.42 4.22 41.54
N ASP A 384 -9.57 5.51 41.26
CA ASP A 384 -8.50 6.53 41.25
C ASP A 384 -9.18 7.86 40.89
N GLU A 385 -9.93 8.38 41.87
CA GLU A 385 -10.23 9.82 41.94
C GLU A 385 -9.00 10.55 42.52
N GLU A 386 -8.84 11.81 42.09
CA GLU A 386 -7.86 12.82 42.51
C GLU A 386 -6.44 12.74 41.94
N ASP A 387 -6.25 13.33 40.75
CA ASP A 387 -5.31 14.44 40.60
C ASP A 387 -5.63 15.25 39.33
N GLY A 388 -5.39 16.56 39.34
CA GLY A 388 -5.58 17.48 38.22
C GLY A 388 -4.60 17.28 37.06
N GLN A 389 -4.26 16.02 36.73
CA GLN A 389 -3.31 15.69 35.68
C GLN A 389 -3.99 15.60 34.30
N PRO A 390 -3.33 16.09 33.23
CA PRO A 390 -3.84 15.98 31.88
C PRO A 390 -4.04 14.50 31.51
N ARG A 391 -5.22 14.16 30.97
CA ARG A 391 -5.62 12.81 30.55
C ARG A 391 -4.55 12.18 29.65
N ARG A 392 -3.80 11.21 30.18
CA ARG A 392 -2.62 10.60 29.57
C ARG A 392 -2.98 9.30 28.82
N ALA A 393 -2.30 9.02 27.72
CA ALA A 393 -2.42 7.74 27.01
C ALA A 393 -2.01 6.57 27.92
N VAL A 394 -2.78 5.48 27.92
CA VAL A 394 -2.56 4.33 28.81
C VAL A 394 -1.48 3.43 28.22
N ASP A 395 -0.42 3.15 28.99
CA ASP A 395 0.62 2.19 28.61
C ASP A 395 0.12 0.76 28.86
N ASN A 396 -0.26 0.10 27.76
CA ASN A 396 -0.80 -1.26 27.71
C ASN A 396 0.26 -2.32 27.38
N GLU A 397 1.55 -1.99 27.46
CA GLU A 397 2.66 -2.87 27.09
C GLU A 397 3.64 -3.14 28.25
N LYS A 398 3.24 -2.80 29.49
CA LYS A 398 4.06 -2.94 30.72
C LYS A 398 4.46 -4.38 31.05
N GLU A 399 3.56 -5.32 30.79
CA GLU A 399 3.73 -6.74 31.12
C GLU A 399 4.15 -7.57 29.89
N GLY A 400 3.91 -7.05 28.69
CA GLY A 400 4.27 -7.66 27.41
C GLY A 400 3.89 -6.76 26.25
N VAL A 401 4.69 -6.77 25.18
CA VAL A 401 4.35 -6.03 23.95
C VAL A 401 3.14 -6.66 23.25
N GLN A 402 2.23 -5.83 22.72
CA GLN A 402 1.00 -6.30 22.04
C GLN A 402 1.27 -6.80 20.62
N TYR A 403 2.44 -6.47 20.07
CA TYR A 403 2.90 -6.86 18.74
C TYR A 403 4.42 -6.85 18.70
N SER A 404 4.99 -7.63 17.76
CA SER A 404 6.43 -7.57 17.51
C SER A 404 6.82 -6.24 16.85
N TYR A 405 7.48 -5.37 17.61
CA TYR A 405 7.98 -4.08 17.10
C TYR A 405 8.90 -4.25 15.88
N SER A 406 9.74 -5.29 15.88
CA SER A 406 10.64 -5.59 14.77
C SER A 406 9.89 -5.93 13.48
N LEU A 407 8.87 -6.79 13.56
CA LEU A 407 8.06 -7.17 12.40
C LEU A 407 7.21 -6.00 11.89
N PHE A 408 6.70 -5.16 12.79
CA PHE A 408 5.98 -3.94 12.40
C PHE A 408 6.86 -3.00 11.57
N HIS A 409 8.08 -2.72 12.02
CA HIS A 409 9.02 -1.89 11.25
C HIS A 409 9.46 -2.56 9.95
N LEU A 410 9.62 -3.89 9.92
CA LEU A 410 9.89 -4.62 8.69
C LEU A 410 8.74 -4.47 7.69
N MET A 411 7.49 -4.56 8.15
CA MET A 411 6.31 -4.32 7.31
C MET A 411 6.30 -2.90 6.73
N LEU A 412 6.64 -1.88 7.53
CA LEU A 412 6.73 -0.49 7.04
C LEU A 412 7.90 -0.29 6.06
N CYS A 413 9.02 -0.99 6.24
CA CYS A 413 10.11 -1.03 5.28
C CYS A 413 9.62 -1.60 3.93
N LEU A 414 8.98 -2.77 3.95
CA LEU A 414 8.41 -3.39 2.75
C LEU A 414 7.34 -2.50 2.10
N ALA A 415 6.50 -1.84 2.90
CA ALA A 415 5.51 -0.88 2.44
C ALA A 415 6.14 0.30 1.68
N SER A 416 7.27 0.83 2.17
CA SER A 416 7.98 1.92 1.50
C SER A 416 8.54 1.53 0.13
N LEU A 417 8.96 0.26 -0.03
CA LEU A 417 9.37 -0.32 -1.30
C LEU A 417 8.17 -0.52 -2.24
N TYR A 418 7.02 -0.97 -1.72
CA TYR A 418 5.78 -1.05 -2.50
C TYR A 418 5.31 0.32 -3.00
N ILE A 419 5.35 1.35 -2.15
CA ILE A 419 5.02 2.73 -2.53
C ILE A 419 5.93 3.20 -3.68
N MET A 420 7.23 2.92 -3.58
CA MET A 420 8.19 3.26 -4.64
C MET A 420 7.80 2.65 -5.97
N MET A 421 7.54 1.33 -5.98
CA MET A 421 7.19 0.61 -7.21
C MET A 421 5.85 1.09 -7.77
N THR A 422 4.87 1.36 -6.91
CA THR A 422 3.54 1.85 -7.33
C THR A 422 3.61 3.27 -7.89
N LEU A 423 4.28 4.20 -7.22
CA LEU A 423 4.44 5.57 -7.73
C LEU A 423 5.26 5.61 -9.02
N THR A 424 6.15 4.64 -9.24
CA THR A 424 6.95 4.55 -10.47
C THR A 424 6.29 3.71 -11.56
N SER A 425 5.00 3.38 -11.39
CA SER A 425 4.19 2.53 -12.28
C SER A 425 4.87 1.20 -12.62
N TRP A 426 5.68 0.64 -11.72
CA TRP A 426 6.43 -0.61 -11.91
C TRP A 426 7.36 -0.64 -13.14
N TYR A 427 7.68 0.53 -13.70
CA TYR A 427 8.59 0.62 -14.83
C TYR A 427 10.03 0.41 -14.39
N SER A 428 10.80 -0.31 -15.22
CA SER A 428 12.24 -0.47 -15.03
C SER A 428 12.96 0.78 -15.55
N PRO A 429 13.75 1.47 -14.71
CA PRO A 429 14.61 2.55 -15.15
C PRO A 429 15.83 1.98 -15.90
N ASP A 430 16.33 2.72 -16.89
CA ASP A 430 17.70 2.59 -17.37
C ASP A 430 18.69 3.23 -16.36
N ALA A 431 19.99 2.96 -16.53
CA ALA A 431 21.02 3.41 -15.58
C ALA A 431 21.03 4.94 -15.35
N LYS A 432 20.61 5.70 -16.37
CA LYS A 432 20.59 7.17 -16.35
C LYS A 432 19.19 7.76 -16.12
N PHE A 433 18.15 6.94 -15.95
CA PHE A 433 16.74 7.38 -15.87
C PHE A 433 16.29 8.21 -17.10
N GLN A 434 16.84 7.93 -18.29
CA GLN A 434 16.39 8.54 -19.56
C GLN A 434 15.18 7.82 -20.15
N SER A 435 14.98 6.54 -19.80
CA SER A 435 13.85 5.75 -20.30
C SER A 435 13.26 4.83 -19.23
N MET A 436 11.95 4.59 -19.37
CA MET A 436 11.16 3.72 -18.49
C MET A 436 10.46 2.68 -19.34
N THR A 437 10.74 1.41 -19.09
CA THR A 437 10.19 0.29 -19.87
C THR A 437 9.34 -0.62 -19.01
N SER A 438 8.22 -1.11 -19.57
CA SER A 438 7.43 -2.15 -18.93
C SER A 438 8.09 -3.50 -19.15
N LYS A 439 8.04 -4.38 -18.14
CA LYS A 439 8.64 -5.71 -18.21
C LYS A 439 7.68 -6.76 -17.67
N TRP A 440 7.74 -7.96 -18.26
CA TRP A 440 6.98 -9.14 -17.85
C TRP A 440 7.03 -9.48 -16.36
N PRO A 441 8.15 -9.33 -15.62
CA PRO A 441 8.18 -9.61 -14.19
C PRO A 441 7.15 -8.81 -13.38
N ALA A 442 6.88 -7.55 -13.75
CA ALA A 442 5.87 -6.74 -13.06
C ALA A 442 4.45 -7.29 -13.28
N VAL A 443 4.16 -7.76 -14.51
CA VAL A 443 2.90 -8.44 -14.85
C VAL A 443 2.73 -9.71 -14.03
N TRP A 444 3.76 -10.56 -14.01
CA TRP A 444 3.75 -11.83 -13.29
C TRP A 444 3.59 -11.65 -11.78
N VAL A 445 4.27 -10.68 -11.16
CA VAL A 445 4.09 -10.39 -9.72
C VAL A 445 2.63 -10.07 -9.41
N LYS A 446 1.96 -9.28 -10.25
CA LYS A 446 0.55 -8.90 -10.04
C LYS A 446 -0.42 -10.05 -10.29
N ILE A 447 -0.24 -10.83 -11.36
CA ILE A 447 -1.08 -12.01 -11.67
C ILE A 447 -0.89 -13.12 -10.63
N SER A 448 0.36 -13.43 -10.25
CA SER A 448 0.59 -14.43 -9.20
C SER A 448 -0.01 -13.99 -7.88
N SER A 449 0.06 -12.69 -7.56
CA SER A 449 -0.59 -12.13 -6.37
C SER A 449 -2.11 -12.29 -6.40
N SER A 450 -2.76 -12.18 -7.57
CA SER A 450 -4.20 -12.45 -7.67
C SER A 450 -4.55 -13.90 -7.38
N TRP A 451 -3.74 -14.85 -7.87
CA TRP A 451 -3.95 -16.28 -7.57
C TRP A 451 -3.70 -16.61 -6.11
N VAL A 452 -2.64 -16.03 -5.51
CA VAL A 452 -2.36 -16.20 -4.08
C VAL A 452 -3.49 -15.58 -3.24
N CYS A 453 -4.04 -14.43 -3.62
CA CYS A 453 -5.18 -13.82 -2.93
C CYS A 453 -6.40 -14.75 -2.89
N LEU A 454 -6.76 -15.30 -4.06
CA LEU A 454 -7.88 -16.24 -4.17
C LEU A 454 -7.61 -17.54 -3.40
N LEU A 455 -6.39 -18.06 -3.46
CA LEU A 455 -6.00 -19.26 -2.73
C LEU A 455 -6.05 -19.03 -1.22
N LEU A 456 -5.51 -17.90 -0.72
CA LEU A 456 -5.60 -17.53 0.70
C LEU A 456 -7.06 -17.42 1.14
N TYR A 457 -7.89 -16.74 0.35
CA TYR A 457 -9.31 -16.60 0.65
C TYR A 457 -10.03 -17.95 0.70
N VAL A 458 -9.90 -18.78 -0.35
CA VAL A 458 -10.52 -20.12 -0.38
C VAL A 458 -9.99 -20.99 0.74
N TRP A 459 -8.69 -20.93 1.04
CA TRP A 459 -8.09 -21.68 2.14
C TRP A 459 -8.67 -21.27 3.50
N THR A 460 -8.92 -19.97 3.74
CA THR A 460 -9.56 -19.52 5.00
C THR A 460 -10.96 -20.10 5.19
N LEU A 461 -11.69 -20.39 4.11
CA LEU A 461 -13.02 -21.01 4.16
C LEU A 461 -12.98 -22.53 4.30
N VAL A 462 -12.01 -23.18 3.64
CA VAL A 462 -11.91 -24.65 3.55
C VAL A 462 -11.13 -25.25 4.71
N ALA A 463 -10.16 -24.52 5.28
CA ALA A 463 -9.29 -25.04 6.34
C ALA A 463 -10.06 -25.57 7.57
N PRO A 464 -11.13 -24.92 8.08
CA PRO A 464 -11.91 -25.46 9.20
C PRO A 464 -12.59 -26.80 8.90
N LEU A 465 -12.89 -27.09 7.63
CA LEU A 465 -13.53 -28.34 7.20
C LEU A 465 -12.51 -29.47 7.04
N VAL A 466 -11.29 -29.17 6.58
CA VAL A 466 -10.24 -30.17 6.33
C VAL A 466 -9.43 -30.48 7.60
N LEU A 467 -9.17 -29.47 8.43
CA LEU A 467 -8.33 -29.58 9.62
C LEU A 467 -9.20 -29.67 10.89
N THR A 468 -9.96 -30.75 11.02
CA THR A 468 -10.89 -30.97 12.16
C THR A 468 -10.21 -31.06 13.53
N SER A 469 -8.89 -31.26 13.58
CA SER A 469 -8.11 -31.35 14.83
C SER A 469 -7.55 -30.00 15.32
N ARG A 470 -7.87 -28.87 14.68
CA ARG A 470 -7.33 -27.55 15.03
C ARG A 470 -8.47 -26.60 15.42
N ASP A 471 -8.24 -25.81 16.47
CA ASP A 471 -9.26 -24.91 16.99
C ASP A 471 -9.27 -23.57 16.24
N PHE A 472 -10.30 -23.40 15.40
CA PHE A 472 -10.53 -22.23 14.55
C PHE A 472 -11.53 -21.23 15.15
N SER A 473 -12.06 -21.49 16.34
CA SER A 473 -12.90 -20.53 17.08
C SER A 473 -12.12 -19.31 17.54
#